data_AF-A0A969APE1-F1
#
_entry.id   AF-A0A969APE1-F1
#
_cell.length_a   1.000
_cell.length_b   1.000
_cell.length_c   1.000
_cell.angle_alpha   90.00
_cell.angle_beta   90.00
_cell.angle_gamma   90.00
#
_symmetry.space_group_name_H-M   'P 1'
#
loop_
_entity.id
_entity.type
_entity.pdbx_description
1 polymer ?
#
loop_
_entity_poly.entity_id
_entity_poly.type
_entity_poly.pdbx_seq_one_letter_code
_entity_poly.pdbx_strand_id
1 'polypeptide(L)'
;MNGVPEPGLRLIKTFEGCHLSAYPDPLSGGVPYTIGWGSTRRKDGTPFQLGDTLTQAEADDLLRWQVERSFLPALTRIPGWADWTATQAGAILSFAYNLGADFYGASGFETISRTLRAGQWANIEYALTLYRNPRTHVEEGLLRRRLTEAQVFLSELPGYTLSAAGTAYLGTGDRTYRQDPRLSDQSLQYLAALKGAPSSAPAASTEPSSQSADSAPTPSGPRPLYLTEPNLMGEDVLSIQQGLAQAGIAIGVDGVFGPATQRAVERYQHQQGLTVDGVVGELTRSRLLQRSLYLSDPYLTGDDVKAVQQALIHQGLSVAPDGVFGPNTEKAVQTFQRQVGTFVDGVVGPRTRQLLAARQLYLTYPNLTGADVEAAQKALTRAGVTVTVDGRFGPSMEWAVKQFQSRHQLLADGVIGPQTLVKLGAL
;
A
#
# COMPACT_ATOMS: atom_id res chain seq x y z
N MET A 1 18.89 14.83 -14.74
CA MET A 1 19.10 13.68 -15.65
C MET A 1 18.26 13.85 -16.93
N ASN A 2 18.85 13.77 -18.13
CA ASN A 2 18.13 14.04 -19.39
C ASN A 2 18.06 12.78 -20.28
N GLY A 3 17.11 11.89 -20.01
CA GLY A 3 16.90 10.70 -20.86
C GLY A 3 16.22 9.54 -20.13
N VAL A 4 15.93 8.48 -20.87
CA VAL A 4 15.36 7.24 -20.31
C VAL A 4 16.37 6.57 -19.38
N PRO A 5 15.99 6.22 -18.14
CA PRO A 5 16.85 5.45 -17.25
C PRO A 5 17.02 4.01 -17.76
N GLU A 6 18.14 3.72 -18.46
CA GLU A 6 18.44 2.37 -18.98
C GLU A 6 18.37 1.24 -17.94
N PRO A 7 18.82 1.42 -16.68
CA PRO A 7 18.60 0.41 -15.64
C PRO A 7 17.12 0.08 -15.42
N GLY A 8 16.23 1.06 -15.56
CA GLY A 8 14.79 0.87 -15.42
C GLY A 8 14.20 0.03 -16.55
N LEU A 9 14.61 0.27 -17.80
CA LEU A 9 14.19 -0.57 -18.93
C LEU A 9 14.64 -2.02 -18.73
N ARG A 10 15.88 -2.25 -18.30
CA ARG A 10 16.37 -3.61 -17.99
C ARG A 10 15.55 -4.25 -16.89
N LEU A 11 15.23 -3.51 -15.82
CA LEU A 11 14.46 -4.03 -14.69
C LEU A 11 13.03 -4.38 -15.09
N ILE A 12 12.34 -3.53 -15.86
CA ILE A 12 11.01 -3.81 -16.43
C ILE A 12 11.03 -5.13 -17.20
N LYS A 13 12.01 -5.33 -18.10
CA LYS A 13 12.14 -6.56 -18.90
C LYS A 13 12.39 -7.83 -18.09
N THR A 14 12.80 -7.73 -16.82
CA THR A 14 12.92 -8.92 -15.94
C THR A 14 11.58 -9.37 -15.35
N PHE A 15 10.58 -8.50 -15.33
CA PHE A 15 9.26 -8.77 -14.73
C PHE A 15 8.16 -8.89 -15.79
N GLU A 16 8.23 -8.09 -16.84
CA GLU A 16 7.26 -8.13 -17.93
C GLU A 16 7.63 -9.23 -18.93
N GLY A 17 6.64 -10.00 -19.38
CA GLY A 17 6.82 -10.92 -20.50
C GLY A 17 6.84 -10.17 -21.84
N CYS A 18 7.72 -10.56 -22.76
CA CYS A 18 7.71 -10.06 -24.14
C CYS A 18 6.95 -11.01 -25.06
N HIS A 19 5.85 -10.55 -25.64
CA HIS A 19 5.07 -11.33 -26.62
C HIS A 19 5.18 -10.69 -28.00
N LEU A 20 5.84 -11.36 -28.94
CA LEU A 20 6.08 -10.84 -30.30
C LEU A 20 4.88 -10.96 -31.24
N SER A 21 3.80 -11.59 -30.79
CA SER A 21 2.53 -11.67 -31.51
C SER A 21 1.41 -11.14 -30.61
N ALA A 22 0.50 -10.36 -31.19
CA ALA A 22 -0.63 -9.79 -30.47
C ALA A 22 -1.53 -10.89 -29.92
N TYR A 23 -1.79 -10.83 -28.62
CA TYR A 23 -2.67 -11.77 -27.92
C TYR A 23 -3.79 -11.01 -27.21
N PRO A 24 -5.02 -11.56 -27.18
CA PRO A 24 -6.10 -11.00 -26.39
C PRO A 24 -5.82 -11.22 -24.90
N ASP A 25 -6.27 -10.30 -24.05
CA ASP A 25 -6.31 -10.55 -22.62
C ASP A 25 -7.18 -11.81 -22.36
N PRO A 26 -6.69 -12.80 -21.59
CA PRO A 26 -7.43 -14.03 -21.29
C PRO A 26 -8.85 -13.80 -20.73
N LEU A 27 -9.11 -12.63 -20.13
CA LEU A 27 -10.38 -12.27 -19.51
C LEU A 27 -11.28 -11.39 -20.39
N SER A 28 -10.77 -10.82 -21.49
CA SER A 28 -11.52 -9.85 -22.32
C SER A 28 -12.29 -10.48 -23.48
N GLY A 29 -11.99 -11.73 -23.85
CA GLY A 29 -12.56 -12.36 -25.05
C GLY A 29 -12.19 -11.65 -26.36
N GLY A 30 -11.17 -10.77 -26.35
CA GLY A 30 -10.80 -9.92 -27.50
C GLY A 30 -10.05 -8.63 -27.10
N VAL A 31 -10.42 -7.51 -27.74
CA VAL A 31 -9.79 -6.17 -27.59
C VAL A 31 -9.78 -5.70 -26.13
N PRO A 32 -8.72 -5.00 -25.64
CA PRO A 32 -7.49 -4.66 -26.36
C PRO A 32 -6.54 -5.85 -26.53
N TYR A 33 -5.88 -5.91 -27.68
CA TYR A 33 -4.79 -6.84 -27.92
C TYR A 33 -3.50 -6.27 -27.34
N THR A 34 -2.75 -7.12 -26.65
CA THR A 34 -1.47 -6.78 -26.02
C THR A 34 -0.33 -7.40 -26.82
N ILE A 35 0.77 -6.66 -26.99
CA ILE A 35 1.97 -7.11 -27.70
C ILE A 35 3.22 -6.47 -27.09
N GLY A 36 4.39 -7.01 -27.42
CA GLY A 36 5.68 -6.57 -26.91
C GLY A 36 5.74 -6.73 -25.39
N TRP A 37 6.24 -5.71 -24.70
CA TRP A 37 6.40 -5.66 -23.24
C TRP A 37 5.13 -5.20 -22.50
N GLY A 38 3.94 -5.41 -23.07
CA GLY A 38 2.66 -5.01 -22.47
C GLY A 38 1.98 -3.80 -23.10
N SER A 39 2.26 -3.50 -24.37
CA SER A 39 1.63 -2.39 -25.09
C SER A 39 0.32 -2.81 -25.77
N THR A 40 -0.71 -1.96 -25.67
CA THR A 40 -2.00 -2.14 -26.36
C THR A 40 -2.20 -1.20 -27.55
N ARG A 41 -1.30 -0.22 -27.72
CA ARG A 41 -1.34 0.79 -28.78
C ARG A 41 0.03 0.96 -29.43
N ARG A 42 -0.01 1.30 -30.72
CA ARG A 42 1.14 1.69 -31.54
C ARG A 42 1.60 3.11 -31.20
N LYS A 43 2.74 3.53 -31.74
CA LYS A 43 3.31 4.88 -31.54
C LYS A 43 2.43 6.00 -32.09
N ASP A 44 1.56 5.70 -33.05
CA ASP A 44 0.56 6.63 -33.60
C ASP A 44 -0.76 6.64 -32.80
N GLY A 45 -0.83 5.86 -31.71
CA GLY A 45 -2.00 5.74 -30.84
C GLY A 45 -3.05 4.73 -31.31
N THR A 46 -2.92 4.13 -32.50
CA THR A 46 -3.86 3.12 -32.99
C THR A 46 -3.74 1.81 -32.20
N PRO A 47 -4.84 1.06 -31.97
CA PRO A 47 -4.79 -0.19 -31.22
C PRO A 47 -4.15 -1.32 -32.04
N PHE A 48 -3.49 -2.25 -31.36
CA PHE A 48 -3.07 -3.52 -32.00
C PHE A 48 -4.27 -4.42 -32.29
N GLN A 49 -4.10 -5.31 -33.26
CA GLN A 49 -5.10 -6.26 -33.75
C GLN A 49 -4.55 -7.69 -33.71
N LEU A 50 -5.45 -8.67 -33.69
CA LEU A 50 -5.07 -10.08 -33.81
C LEU A 50 -4.29 -10.32 -35.11
N GLY A 51 -3.14 -10.98 -35.00
CA GLY A 51 -2.24 -11.23 -36.12
C GLY A 51 -1.12 -10.20 -36.29
N ASP A 52 -1.16 -9.08 -35.57
CA ASP A 52 -0.02 -8.17 -35.51
C ASP A 52 1.21 -8.86 -34.89
N THR A 53 2.38 -8.59 -35.46
CA THR A 53 3.67 -9.10 -34.98
C THR A 53 4.69 -7.98 -34.84
N LEU A 54 5.60 -8.10 -33.89
CA LEU A 54 6.78 -7.26 -33.73
C LEU A 54 8.04 -8.13 -33.75
N THR A 55 9.13 -7.59 -34.28
CA THR A 55 10.47 -8.09 -33.94
C THR A 55 10.84 -7.71 -32.51
N GLN A 56 11.83 -8.37 -31.91
CA GLN A 56 12.32 -8.02 -30.58
C GLN A 56 12.82 -6.57 -30.51
N ALA A 57 13.47 -6.09 -31.57
CA ALA A 57 13.94 -4.70 -31.65
C ALA A 57 12.78 -3.71 -31.67
N GLU A 58 11.72 -3.99 -32.44
CA GLU A 58 10.53 -3.14 -32.46
C GLU A 58 9.78 -3.14 -31.12
N ALA A 59 9.71 -4.28 -30.44
CA ALA A 59 9.13 -4.36 -29.10
C ALA A 59 9.94 -3.53 -28.08
N ASP A 60 11.27 -3.61 -28.13
CA ASP A 60 12.17 -2.83 -27.28
C ASP A 60 12.06 -1.32 -27.54
N ASP A 61 11.97 -0.92 -28.81
CA ASP A 61 11.79 0.47 -29.24
C ASP A 61 10.40 1.02 -28.88
N LEU A 62 9.37 0.16 -28.89
CA LEU A 62 8.03 0.54 -28.44
C LEU A 62 8.00 0.77 -26.93
N LEU A 63 8.63 -0.11 -26.14
CA LEU A 63 8.76 0.06 -24.69
C LEU A 63 9.47 1.38 -24.35
N ARG A 64 10.62 1.66 -24.99
CA ARG A 64 11.33 2.93 -24.78
C ARG A 64 10.45 4.13 -25.07
N TRP A 65 9.78 4.13 -26.23
CA TRP A 65 8.89 5.20 -26.62
C TRP A 65 7.73 5.38 -25.61
N GLN A 66 7.16 4.29 -25.12
CA GLN A 66 6.09 4.32 -24.12
C GLN A 66 6.57 4.94 -22.80
N VAL A 67 7.76 4.56 -22.34
CA VAL A 67 8.39 5.14 -21.15
C VAL A 67 8.58 6.64 -21.30
N GLU A 68 9.15 7.09 -22.43
CA GLU A 68 9.40 8.50 -22.71
C GLU A 68 8.12 9.33 -22.73
N ARG A 69 7.04 8.80 -23.29
CA ARG A 69 5.80 9.56 -23.52
C ARG A 69 4.77 9.43 -22.42
N SER A 70 4.71 8.29 -21.76
CA SER A 70 3.63 7.98 -20.81
C SER A 70 4.08 7.97 -19.36
N PHE A 71 5.37 7.74 -19.08
CA PHE A 71 5.86 7.59 -17.72
C PHE A 71 6.75 8.76 -17.28
N LEU A 72 7.80 9.08 -18.04
CA LEU A 72 8.75 10.11 -17.64
C LEU A 72 8.10 11.49 -17.36
N PRO A 73 7.08 11.97 -18.09
CA PRO A 73 6.48 13.27 -17.80
C PRO A 73 5.87 13.39 -16.39
N ALA A 74 5.39 12.29 -15.81
CA ALA A 74 4.90 12.26 -14.43
C ALA A 74 6.06 12.07 -13.44
N LEU A 75 6.97 11.13 -13.72
CA LEU A 75 8.04 10.78 -12.80
C LEU A 75 9.07 11.89 -12.61
N THR A 76 9.36 12.67 -13.66
CA THR A 76 10.29 13.80 -13.56
C THR A 76 9.79 14.94 -12.69
N ARG A 77 8.48 14.96 -12.34
CA ARG A 77 7.89 15.91 -11.39
C ARG A 77 8.11 15.51 -9.93
N ILE A 78 8.63 14.31 -9.67
CA ILE A 78 8.95 13.88 -8.30
C ILE A 78 10.10 14.76 -7.76
N PRO A 79 9.96 15.40 -6.60
CA PRO A 79 11.01 16.20 -5.99
C PRO A 79 12.30 15.39 -5.81
N GLY A 80 13.43 15.95 -6.26
CA GLY A 80 14.73 15.30 -6.22
C GLY A 80 15.03 14.37 -7.42
N TRP A 81 14.07 14.12 -8.33
CA TRP A 81 14.29 13.26 -9.50
C TRP A 81 15.52 13.66 -10.34
N ALA A 82 15.75 14.96 -10.50
CA ALA A 82 16.86 15.48 -11.30
C ALA A 82 18.24 15.08 -10.74
N ASP A 83 18.32 14.88 -9.43
CA ASP A 83 19.53 14.58 -8.66
C ASP A 83 19.76 13.08 -8.47
N TRP A 84 18.74 12.25 -8.74
CA TRP A 84 18.87 10.80 -8.67
C TRP A 84 19.83 10.28 -9.74
N THR A 85 20.39 9.10 -9.51
CA THR A 85 21.14 8.34 -10.51
C THR A 85 20.20 7.58 -11.44
N ALA A 86 20.69 7.18 -12.63
CA ALA A 86 19.88 6.42 -13.59
C ALA A 86 19.38 5.09 -12.99
N THR A 87 20.12 4.54 -12.02
CA THR A 87 19.75 3.35 -11.27
C THR A 87 18.57 3.62 -10.33
N GLN A 88 18.62 4.70 -9.55
CA GLN A 88 17.53 5.13 -8.67
C GLN A 88 16.26 5.49 -9.45
N ALA A 89 16.39 6.32 -10.49
CA ALA A 89 15.29 6.66 -11.38
C ALA A 89 14.73 5.42 -12.09
N GLY A 90 15.60 4.46 -12.44
CA GLY A 90 15.21 3.20 -13.04
C GLY A 90 14.36 2.30 -12.14
N ALA A 91 14.68 2.24 -10.84
CA ALA A 91 13.87 1.52 -9.87
C ALA A 91 12.45 2.09 -9.74
N ILE A 92 12.33 3.42 -9.61
CA ILE A 92 11.02 4.09 -9.52
C ILE A 92 10.25 4.01 -10.84
N LEU A 93 10.94 4.06 -11.98
CA LEU A 93 10.32 3.80 -13.29
C LEU A 93 9.75 2.38 -13.38
N SER A 94 10.46 1.36 -12.91
CA SER A 94 9.95 -0.02 -12.92
C SER A 94 8.72 -0.20 -12.03
N PHE A 95 8.72 0.45 -10.86
CA PHE A 95 7.57 0.52 -9.96
C PHE A 95 6.37 1.19 -10.64
N ALA A 96 6.58 2.37 -11.24
CA ALA A 96 5.56 3.11 -11.96
C ALA A 96 5.04 2.36 -13.19
N TYR A 97 5.88 1.59 -13.91
CA TYR A 97 5.42 0.79 -15.04
C TYR A 97 4.37 -0.24 -14.63
N ASN A 98 4.44 -0.76 -13.40
CA ASN A 98 3.49 -1.73 -12.87
C ASN A 98 2.18 -1.12 -12.38
N LEU A 99 2.25 0.04 -11.74
CA LEU A 99 1.12 0.64 -11.01
C LEU A 99 0.56 1.91 -11.67
N GLY A 100 1.26 2.45 -12.67
CA GLY A 100 0.90 3.68 -13.35
C GLY A 100 1.87 4.83 -13.07
N ALA A 101 2.00 5.72 -14.05
CA ALA A 101 2.92 6.85 -14.03
C ALA A 101 2.58 7.91 -12.97
N ASP A 102 1.29 8.10 -12.69
CA ASP A 102 0.77 9.16 -11.84
C ASP A 102 0.66 8.76 -10.36
N PHE A 103 1.34 7.69 -9.93
CA PHE A 103 1.27 7.21 -8.55
C PHE A 103 1.71 8.28 -7.53
N TYR A 104 2.67 9.14 -7.89
CA TYR A 104 3.22 10.11 -6.97
C TYR A 104 2.19 11.20 -6.62
N GLY A 105 1.79 11.23 -5.34
CA GLY A 105 0.74 12.11 -4.83
C GLY A 105 -0.68 11.57 -5.01
N ALA A 106 -0.86 10.42 -5.64
CA ALA A 106 -2.16 9.76 -5.74
C ALA A 106 -2.60 9.16 -4.40
N SER A 107 -3.92 9.01 -4.23
CA SER A 107 -4.48 8.34 -3.06
C SER A 107 -4.09 6.86 -3.05
N GLY A 108 -3.75 6.32 -1.89
CA GLY A 108 -3.18 4.98 -1.73
C GLY A 108 -1.65 4.93 -1.93
N PHE A 109 -1.05 6.05 -2.34
CA PHE A 109 0.40 6.20 -2.53
C PHE A 109 1.08 7.12 -1.52
N GLU A 110 0.45 7.37 -0.38
CA GLU A 110 0.90 8.38 0.58
C GLU A 110 2.28 8.07 1.17
N THR A 111 2.51 6.82 1.60
CA THR A 111 3.78 6.41 2.23
C THR A 111 4.96 6.49 1.24
N ILE A 112 4.82 5.98 0.03
CA ILE A 112 5.88 6.07 -0.99
C ILE A 112 6.08 7.51 -1.45
N SER A 113 5.02 8.28 -1.68
CA SER A 113 5.12 9.68 -2.09
C SER A 113 5.85 10.53 -1.04
N ARG A 114 5.57 10.31 0.25
CA ARG A 114 6.29 10.98 1.34
C ARG A 114 7.75 10.53 1.44
N THR A 115 8.00 9.23 1.28
CA THR A 115 9.36 8.66 1.28
C THR A 115 10.23 9.32 0.21
N LEU A 116 9.70 9.42 -1.03
CA LEU A 116 10.39 10.04 -2.15
C LEU A 116 10.59 11.55 -1.94
N ARG A 117 9.52 12.26 -1.53
CA ARG A 117 9.55 13.72 -1.31
C ARG A 117 10.55 14.14 -0.23
N ALA A 118 10.60 13.39 0.88
CA ALA A 118 11.40 13.74 2.04
C ALA A 118 12.81 13.12 2.00
N GLY A 119 13.15 12.37 0.95
CA GLY A 119 14.45 11.70 0.85
C GLY A 119 14.70 10.64 1.93
N GLN A 120 13.65 10.02 2.45
CA GLN A 120 13.74 9.10 3.58
C GLN A 120 14.15 7.69 3.11
N TRP A 121 15.36 7.51 2.59
CA TRP A 121 15.73 6.25 1.90
C TRP A 121 15.71 5.01 2.78
N ALA A 122 15.84 5.15 4.10
CA ALA A 122 15.62 4.07 5.08
C ALA A 122 14.22 3.42 4.95
N ASN A 123 13.26 4.16 4.40
CA ASN A 123 11.85 3.79 4.29
C ASN A 123 11.50 3.15 2.95
N ILE A 124 12.41 3.16 1.96
CA ILE A 124 12.07 2.81 0.57
C ILE A 124 11.63 1.36 0.39
N GLU A 125 12.27 0.41 1.09
CA GLU A 125 11.91 -1.01 1.03
C GLU A 125 10.47 -1.23 1.54
N TYR A 126 10.14 -0.68 2.71
CA TYR A 126 8.80 -0.81 3.25
C TYR A 126 7.77 -0.14 2.35
N ALA A 127 8.06 1.09 1.91
CA ALA A 127 7.14 1.86 1.08
C ALA A 127 6.78 1.11 -0.21
N LEU A 128 7.76 0.52 -0.91
CA LEU A 128 7.53 -0.27 -2.12
C LEU A 128 6.78 -1.57 -1.82
N THR A 129 7.12 -2.27 -0.75
CA THR A 129 6.51 -3.58 -0.43
C THR A 129 5.06 -3.49 0.02
N LEU A 130 4.50 -2.32 0.31
CA LEU A 130 3.06 -2.13 0.50
C LEU A 130 2.25 -2.56 -0.74
N TYR A 131 2.81 -2.41 -1.94
CA TYR A 131 2.16 -2.71 -3.22
C TYR A 131 2.45 -4.14 -3.69
N ARG A 132 2.05 -5.10 -2.84
CA ARG A 132 2.25 -6.54 -3.07
C ARG A 132 0.97 -7.37 -3.11
N ASN A 133 -0.21 -6.76 -2.95
CA ASN A 133 -1.50 -7.47 -2.89
C ASN A 133 -1.52 -8.66 -1.91
N PRO A 134 -1.43 -8.42 -0.59
CA PRO A 134 -1.37 -9.49 0.41
C PRO A 134 -2.53 -10.49 0.33
N ARG A 135 -2.24 -11.78 0.55
CA ARG A 135 -3.22 -12.89 0.54
C ARG A 135 -3.80 -13.23 -0.84
N THR A 136 -3.17 -12.78 -1.91
CA THR A 136 -3.51 -13.17 -3.29
C THR A 136 -2.48 -14.15 -3.85
N HIS A 137 -2.83 -14.84 -4.94
CA HIS A 137 -1.91 -15.76 -5.62
C HIS A 137 -0.73 -15.05 -6.30
N VAL A 138 -0.83 -13.73 -6.54
CA VAL A 138 0.22 -12.90 -7.15
C VAL A 138 1.16 -12.27 -6.13
N GLU A 139 0.88 -12.38 -4.83
CA GLU A 139 1.64 -11.70 -3.76
C GLU A 139 3.13 -11.99 -3.82
N GLU A 140 3.49 -13.25 -4.07
CA GLU A 140 4.89 -13.69 -4.09
C GLU A 140 5.71 -13.02 -5.20
N GLY A 141 5.14 -12.96 -6.40
CA GLY A 141 5.77 -12.32 -7.56
C GLY A 141 5.91 -10.81 -7.37
N LEU A 142 4.86 -10.15 -6.86
CA LEU A 142 4.90 -8.72 -6.58
C LEU A 142 5.87 -8.38 -5.44
N LEU A 143 5.89 -9.15 -4.35
CA LEU A 143 6.85 -8.93 -3.27
C LEU A 143 8.30 -9.04 -3.76
N ARG A 144 8.61 -10.06 -4.59
CA ARG A 144 9.93 -10.18 -5.22
C ARG A 144 10.26 -8.94 -6.04
N ARG A 145 9.34 -8.48 -6.88
CA ARG A 145 9.51 -7.27 -7.68
C ARG A 145 9.81 -6.04 -6.84
N ARG A 146 8.99 -5.76 -5.82
CA ARG A 146 9.16 -4.60 -4.92
C ARG A 146 10.48 -4.64 -4.16
N LEU A 147 10.91 -5.81 -3.68
CA LEU A 147 12.21 -5.97 -3.00
C LEU A 147 13.39 -5.77 -3.96
N THR A 148 13.29 -6.23 -5.21
CA THR A 148 14.32 -5.97 -6.23
C THR A 148 14.38 -4.48 -6.59
N GLU A 149 13.24 -3.82 -6.80
CA GLU A 149 13.18 -2.36 -7.05
C GLU A 149 13.83 -1.59 -5.89
N ALA A 150 13.53 -1.97 -4.63
CA ALA A 150 14.16 -1.38 -3.45
C ALA A 150 15.68 -1.64 -3.43
N GLN A 151 16.13 -2.85 -3.72
CA GLN A 151 17.55 -3.19 -3.80
C GLN A 151 18.29 -2.35 -4.83
N VAL A 152 17.69 -2.19 -6.01
CA VAL A 152 18.25 -1.39 -7.11
C VAL A 152 18.30 0.09 -6.72
N PHE A 153 17.26 0.63 -6.08
CA PHE A 153 17.28 2.01 -5.62
C PHE A 153 18.39 2.27 -4.57
N LEU A 154 18.58 1.32 -3.65
CA LEU A 154 19.52 1.45 -2.53
C LEU A 154 20.97 1.13 -2.88
N SER A 155 21.24 0.40 -3.97
CA SER A 155 22.58 -0.13 -4.29
C SER A 155 23.66 0.96 -4.46
N GLU A 156 23.26 2.18 -4.79
CA GLU A 156 24.15 3.33 -4.99
C GLU A 156 24.12 4.34 -3.83
N LEU A 157 23.40 4.03 -2.74
CA LEU A 157 23.29 4.88 -1.55
C LEU A 157 24.15 4.33 -0.40
N PRO A 158 25.31 4.94 -0.10
CA PRO A 158 26.16 4.49 1.00
C PRO A 158 25.42 4.55 2.33
N GLY A 159 25.49 3.47 3.11
CA GLY A 159 24.83 3.38 4.42
C GLY A 159 23.37 2.96 4.38
N TYR A 160 22.81 2.68 3.19
CA TYR A 160 21.50 2.05 3.05
C TYR A 160 21.63 0.68 2.41
N THR A 161 20.93 -0.30 2.99
CA THR A 161 20.87 -1.68 2.48
C THR A 161 19.47 -2.23 2.68
N LEU A 162 19.14 -3.28 1.93
CA LEU A 162 17.94 -4.06 2.22
C LEU A 162 17.98 -4.61 3.64
N SER A 163 16.81 -4.79 4.23
CA SER A 163 16.63 -5.56 5.45
C SER A 163 17.18 -6.98 5.30
N ALA A 164 17.56 -7.59 6.42
CA ALA A 164 18.00 -8.99 6.44
C ALA A 164 16.90 -9.92 5.88
N ALA A 165 15.64 -9.62 6.17
CA ALA A 165 14.49 -10.37 5.68
C ALA A 165 14.31 -10.22 4.16
N GLY A 166 14.41 -9.00 3.63
CA GLY A 166 14.37 -8.75 2.18
C GLY A 166 15.52 -9.43 1.44
N THR A 167 16.73 -9.39 2.03
CA THR A 167 17.91 -10.07 1.49
C THR A 167 17.73 -11.59 1.48
N ALA A 168 17.25 -12.17 2.58
CA ALA A 168 16.96 -13.60 2.68
C ALA A 168 15.90 -14.03 1.66
N TYR A 169 14.80 -13.27 1.53
CA TYR A 169 13.75 -13.58 0.56
C TYR A 169 14.27 -13.61 -0.88
N LEU A 170 15.11 -12.64 -1.28
CA LEU A 170 15.70 -12.61 -2.62
C LEU A 170 16.71 -13.75 -2.87
N GLY A 171 17.44 -14.18 -1.84
CA GLY A 171 18.50 -15.20 -1.97
C GLY A 171 18.04 -16.65 -1.83
N THR A 172 17.12 -16.92 -0.90
CA THR A 172 16.74 -18.29 -0.52
C THR A 172 15.26 -18.59 -0.74
N GLY A 173 14.44 -17.57 -1.03
CA GLY A 173 12.98 -17.70 -1.06
C GLY A 173 12.37 -17.90 0.33
N ASP A 174 13.12 -17.63 1.41
CA ASP A 174 12.61 -17.77 2.78
C ASP A 174 11.46 -16.79 3.05
N ARG A 175 10.29 -17.36 3.31
CA ARG A 175 9.00 -16.67 3.46
C ARG A 175 8.75 -16.18 4.90
N THR A 176 9.72 -16.33 5.80
CA THR A 176 9.66 -15.79 7.17
C THR A 176 9.57 -14.26 7.22
N TYR A 177 9.72 -13.56 6.07
CA TYR A 177 9.48 -12.13 5.89
C TYR A 177 8.18 -11.60 6.54
N ARG A 178 7.13 -12.41 6.71
CA ARG A 178 5.92 -11.99 7.44
C ARG A 178 6.11 -11.77 8.96
N GLN A 179 7.25 -12.15 9.55
CA GLN A 179 7.43 -12.23 11.01
C GLN A 179 8.48 -11.29 11.63
N ASP A 180 9.21 -10.47 10.86
CA ASP A 180 10.24 -9.57 11.43
C ASP A 180 9.78 -8.09 11.47
N PRO A 181 9.70 -7.44 12.66
CA PRO A 181 9.36 -6.02 12.80
C PRO A 181 10.54 -5.05 12.71
N ARG A 182 11.71 -5.46 12.21
CA ARG A 182 12.90 -4.60 12.26
C ARG A 182 13.16 -3.85 10.95
N LEU A 183 12.78 -2.58 10.97
CA LEU A 183 13.62 -1.51 10.38
C LEU A 183 15.09 -1.79 10.75
N SER A 184 16.02 -1.59 9.82
CA SER A 184 17.45 -1.82 10.08
C SER A 184 17.92 -1.05 11.32
N ASP A 185 18.89 -1.57 12.06
CA ASP A 185 19.50 -0.87 13.20
C ASP A 185 20.04 0.53 12.82
N GLN A 186 20.36 0.75 11.54
CA GLN A 186 20.69 2.05 10.94
C GLN A 186 19.52 3.04 10.92
N SER A 187 18.29 2.57 10.73
CA SER A 187 17.07 3.41 10.73
C SER A 187 16.74 3.92 12.15
N LEU A 188 17.01 3.11 13.17
CA LEU A 188 16.89 3.51 14.58
C LEU A 188 17.99 4.51 14.99
N GLN A 189 19.21 4.35 14.46
CA GLN A 189 20.31 5.31 14.64
C GLN A 189 20.05 6.65 13.93
N TYR A 190 19.46 6.65 12.73
CA TYR A 190 19.09 7.86 11.97
C TYR A 190 17.99 8.69 12.67
N LEU A 191 16.97 8.04 13.22
CA LEU A 191 15.92 8.71 14.01
C LEU A 191 16.42 9.21 15.37
N ALA A 192 17.50 8.63 15.91
CA ALA A 192 18.18 9.14 17.10
C ALA A 192 19.04 10.37 16.78
N ALA A 193 19.65 10.43 15.58
CA ALA A 193 20.44 11.57 15.12
C ALA A 193 19.61 12.83 14.84
N LEU A 194 18.33 12.69 14.46
CA LEU A 194 17.40 13.81 14.25
C LEU A 194 16.94 14.51 15.56
N LYS A 195 17.31 14.01 16.74
CA LYS A 195 16.97 14.60 18.04
C LYS A 195 17.95 15.67 18.54
N GLY A 196 19.02 16.00 17.80
CA GLY A 196 19.98 16.99 18.27
C GLY A 196 20.80 17.66 17.17
N ALA A 197 20.26 18.71 16.55
CA ALA A 197 21.00 19.92 16.13
C ALA A 197 20.04 20.99 15.55
N PRO A 198 20.37 22.30 15.64
CA PRO A 198 19.41 23.39 15.49
C PRO A 198 19.32 24.03 14.09
N SER A 199 18.20 24.73 13.91
CA SER A 199 17.69 25.55 12.79
C SER A 199 18.66 26.57 12.16
N SER A 200 18.63 26.70 10.83
CA SER A 200 18.40 27.99 10.12
C SER A 200 18.07 27.80 8.62
N ALA A 201 17.03 28.50 8.16
CA ALA A 201 16.65 28.71 6.75
C ALA A 201 17.07 30.14 6.30
N PRO A 202 17.04 30.47 4.99
CA PRO A 202 15.92 31.28 4.41
C PRO A 202 15.47 30.80 2.99
N ALA A 203 14.18 30.78 2.60
CA ALA A 203 13.27 31.87 2.09
C ALA A 203 13.69 32.45 0.71
N ALA A 204 12.88 32.73 -0.34
CA ALA A 204 11.43 32.82 -0.58
C ALA A 204 11.13 33.06 -2.11
N SER A 205 9.94 32.63 -2.59
CA SER A 205 8.96 33.24 -3.53
C SER A 205 9.39 33.77 -4.94
N THR A 206 8.61 33.78 -6.04
CA THR A 206 7.16 34.05 -6.30
C THR A 206 6.72 33.59 -7.73
N GLU A 207 5.43 33.24 -7.83
CA GLU A 207 4.46 33.09 -8.96
C GLU A 207 4.38 34.28 -9.98
N PRO A 208 3.57 34.29 -11.10
CA PRO A 208 2.25 33.61 -11.31
C PRO A 208 1.79 33.15 -12.74
N SER A 209 0.71 32.32 -12.76
CA SER A 209 -0.51 32.25 -13.65
C SER A 209 -0.41 32.25 -15.20
N SER A 210 -1.23 31.58 -16.06
CA SER A 210 -2.60 31.01 -16.00
C SER A 210 -3.00 30.27 -17.33
N GLN A 211 -3.79 29.18 -17.23
CA GLN A 211 -4.97 28.71 -18.06
C GLN A 211 -4.81 28.43 -19.59
N SER A 212 -5.37 27.43 -20.31
CA SER A 212 -6.46 26.40 -20.20
C SER A 212 -6.14 25.27 -21.21
N ALA A 213 -6.25 23.97 -20.93
CA ALA A 213 -7.45 23.11 -20.99
C ALA A 213 -8.35 23.31 -22.24
N ASP A 214 -8.25 22.39 -23.21
CA ASP A 214 -9.45 21.76 -23.74
C ASP A 214 -9.27 20.23 -23.70
N SER A 215 -10.15 19.62 -22.94
CA SER A 215 -10.35 18.20 -22.72
C SER A 215 -11.86 18.05 -22.66
N ALA A 216 -12.41 17.02 -23.27
CA ALA A 216 -13.73 16.57 -22.87
C ALA A 216 -13.86 15.04 -23.03
N PRO A 217 -14.34 14.32 -22.00
CA PRO A 217 -14.22 14.64 -20.57
C PRO A 217 -13.69 13.46 -19.75
N THR A 218 -12.71 13.74 -18.90
CA THR A 218 -12.35 12.95 -17.72
C THR A 218 -13.16 13.50 -16.54
N PRO A 219 -13.91 12.69 -15.77
CA PRO A 219 -14.37 13.11 -14.46
C PRO A 219 -13.15 13.28 -13.55
N SER A 220 -12.88 14.50 -13.08
CA SER A 220 -11.81 14.83 -12.14
C SER A 220 -12.21 14.49 -10.68
N GLY A 221 -12.57 13.23 -10.48
CA GLY A 221 -12.91 12.62 -9.20
C GLY A 221 -12.92 11.10 -9.38
N PRO A 222 -12.80 10.30 -8.30
CA PRO A 222 -12.86 8.86 -8.44
C PRO A 222 -14.19 8.48 -9.10
N ARG A 223 -14.15 7.94 -10.33
CA ARG A 223 -15.35 7.55 -11.08
C ARG A 223 -16.19 6.57 -10.25
N PRO A 224 -17.54 6.62 -10.32
CA PRO A 224 -18.36 5.61 -9.70
C PRO A 224 -18.05 4.24 -10.33
N LEU A 225 -17.87 3.21 -9.50
CA LEU A 225 -17.67 1.83 -10.00
C LEU A 225 -18.94 1.03 -9.86
N TYR A 226 -19.38 0.44 -10.96
CA TYR A 226 -20.59 -0.37 -11.02
C TYR A 226 -20.43 -1.37 -12.17
N LEU A 227 -21.31 -2.36 -12.23
CA LEU A 227 -21.28 -3.35 -13.28
C LEU A 227 -21.66 -2.70 -14.62
N THR A 228 -20.81 -2.87 -15.63
CA THR A 228 -20.99 -2.36 -16.99
C THR A 228 -20.64 -3.44 -18.01
N GLU A 229 -21.01 -3.23 -19.28
CA GLU A 229 -20.56 -4.07 -20.39
C GLU A 229 -19.79 -3.19 -21.41
N PRO A 230 -18.46 -3.38 -21.59
CA PRO A 230 -17.59 -4.30 -20.85
C PRO A 230 -17.40 -3.89 -19.38
N ASN A 231 -17.01 -4.85 -18.54
CA ASN A 231 -16.79 -4.61 -17.10
C ASN A 231 -15.76 -3.51 -16.87
N LEU A 232 -15.98 -2.69 -15.84
CA LEU A 232 -14.95 -1.73 -15.42
C LEU A 232 -13.73 -2.49 -14.91
N MET A 233 -12.55 -2.04 -15.32
CA MET A 233 -11.27 -2.58 -14.87
C MET A 233 -10.38 -1.43 -14.41
N GLY A 234 -9.42 -1.71 -13.53
CA GLY A 234 -8.40 -0.75 -13.12
C GLY A 234 -8.01 -0.85 -11.64
N GLU A 235 -7.00 -0.07 -11.26
CA GLU A 235 -6.53 0.00 -9.86
C GLU A 235 -7.59 0.49 -8.89
N ASP A 236 -8.52 1.32 -9.36
CA ASP A 236 -9.66 1.77 -8.56
C ASP A 236 -10.59 0.61 -8.21
N VAL A 237 -10.85 -0.30 -9.14
CA VAL A 237 -11.60 -1.54 -8.89
C VAL A 237 -10.84 -2.46 -7.94
N LEU A 238 -9.53 -2.62 -8.15
CA LEU A 238 -8.67 -3.41 -7.29
C LEU A 238 -8.69 -2.90 -5.84
N SER A 239 -8.58 -1.58 -5.65
CA SER A 239 -8.62 -0.92 -4.35
C SER A 239 -9.94 -1.15 -3.63
N ILE A 240 -11.06 -1.08 -4.35
CA ILE A 240 -12.39 -1.41 -3.81
C ILE A 240 -12.46 -2.88 -3.40
N GLN A 241 -12.05 -3.82 -4.26
CA GLN A 241 -12.08 -5.25 -3.94
C GLN A 241 -11.21 -5.57 -2.71
N GLN A 242 -10.06 -4.91 -2.58
CA GLN A 242 -9.21 -4.99 -1.38
C GLN A 242 -9.89 -4.41 -0.14
N GLY A 243 -10.53 -3.24 -0.26
CA GLY A 243 -11.33 -2.65 0.81
C GLY A 243 -12.48 -3.57 1.26
N LEU A 244 -13.15 -4.23 0.30
CA LEU A 244 -14.24 -5.18 0.58
C LEU A 244 -13.71 -6.41 1.32
N ALA A 245 -12.57 -6.95 0.89
CA ALA A 245 -11.91 -8.06 1.58
C ALA A 245 -11.48 -7.68 3.00
N GLN A 246 -10.96 -6.46 3.20
CA GLN A 246 -10.58 -5.94 4.52
C GLN A 246 -11.80 -5.70 5.42
N ALA A 247 -12.94 -5.31 4.84
CA ALA A 247 -14.22 -5.20 5.53
C ALA A 247 -14.85 -6.57 5.87
N GLY A 248 -14.16 -7.68 5.60
CA GLY A 248 -14.62 -9.03 5.94
C GLY A 248 -15.57 -9.64 4.90
N ILE A 249 -15.66 -9.08 3.69
CA ILE A 249 -16.47 -9.63 2.61
C ILE A 249 -15.61 -10.55 1.74
N ALA A 250 -16.02 -11.82 1.65
CA ALA A 250 -15.37 -12.79 0.78
C ALA A 250 -15.54 -12.39 -0.70
N ILE A 251 -14.42 -12.06 -1.35
CA ILE A 251 -14.36 -11.66 -2.75
C ILE A 251 -13.00 -12.06 -3.35
N GLY A 252 -12.97 -12.37 -4.66
CA GLY A 252 -11.72 -12.41 -5.44
C GLY A 252 -11.25 -10.99 -5.75
N VAL A 253 -9.93 -10.77 -5.65
CA VAL A 253 -9.30 -9.48 -5.98
C VAL A 253 -8.57 -9.66 -7.32
N ASP A 254 -9.25 -9.29 -8.40
CA ASP A 254 -8.81 -9.48 -9.78
C ASP A 254 -8.74 -8.16 -10.58
N GLY A 255 -9.17 -7.03 -9.99
CA GLY A 255 -9.19 -5.73 -10.64
C GLY A 255 -10.30 -5.55 -11.67
N VAL A 256 -11.26 -6.50 -11.73
CA VAL A 256 -12.40 -6.49 -12.66
C VAL A 256 -13.71 -6.34 -11.90
N PHE A 257 -14.49 -5.31 -12.22
CA PHE A 257 -15.77 -5.04 -11.60
C PHE A 257 -16.85 -5.89 -12.28
N GLY A 258 -16.84 -7.19 -11.96
CA GLY A 258 -17.84 -8.14 -12.45
C GLY A 258 -19.02 -8.33 -11.48
N PRO A 259 -19.98 -9.22 -11.81
CA PRO A 259 -21.14 -9.50 -10.96
C PRO A 259 -20.78 -9.96 -9.53
N ALA A 260 -19.62 -10.59 -9.34
CA ALA A 260 -19.12 -10.94 -8.01
C ALA A 260 -18.76 -9.70 -7.18
N THR A 261 -18.12 -8.70 -7.79
CA THR A 261 -17.76 -7.43 -7.15
C THR A 261 -18.99 -6.61 -6.82
N GLN A 262 -19.97 -6.52 -7.73
CA GLN A 262 -21.24 -5.86 -7.44
C GLN A 262 -21.93 -6.47 -6.20
N ARG A 263 -22.08 -7.81 -6.14
CA ARG A 263 -22.67 -8.49 -4.98
C ARG A 263 -21.89 -8.31 -3.67
N ALA A 264 -20.58 -8.08 -3.76
CA ALA A 264 -19.75 -7.78 -2.61
C ALA A 264 -19.96 -6.33 -2.15
N VAL A 265 -20.07 -5.38 -3.09
CA VAL A 265 -20.42 -3.98 -2.81
C VAL A 265 -21.81 -3.87 -2.18
N GLU A 266 -22.81 -4.58 -2.69
CA GLU A 266 -24.17 -4.61 -2.10
C GLU A 266 -24.15 -5.13 -0.66
N ARG A 267 -23.40 -6.21 -0.39
CA ARG A 267 -23.22 -6.72 0.98
C ARG A 267 -22.56 -5.69 1.89
N TYR A 268 -21.56 -4.98 1.39
CA TYR A 268 -20.91 -3.92 2.15
C TYR A 268 -21.87 -2.77 2.47
N GLN A 269 -22.59 -2.29 1.47
CA GLN A 269 -23.58 -1.23 1.63
C GLN A 269 -24.64 -1.61 2.67
N HIS A 270 -25.13 -2.85 2.62
CA HIS A 270 -26.07 -3.37 3.61
C HIS A 270 -25.46 -3.41 5.02
N GLN A 271 -24.22 -3.89 5.18
CA GLN A 271 -23.52 -3.94 6.48
C GLN A 271 -23.27 -2.54 7.07
N GLN A 272 -23.05 -1.53 6.22
CA GLN A 272 -22.72 -0.17 6.63
C GLN A 272 -23.94 0.77 6.71
N GLY A 273 -25.15 0.27 6.45
CA GLY A 273 -26.38 1.07 6.44
C GLY A 273 -26.41 2.13 5.32
N LEU A 274 -25.81 1.83 4.17
CA LEU A 274 -25.82 2.67 2.97
C LEU A 274 -26.96 2.25 2.02
N THR A 275 -27.28 3.08 1.03
CA THR A 275 -28.13 2.69 -0.10
C THR A 275 -27.52 1.46 -0.78
N VAL A 276 -28.30 0.38 -0.90
CA VAL A 276 -27.86 -0.90 -1.50
C VAL A 276 -28.18 -0.87 -3.00
N ASP A 277 -27.33 -0.20 -3.76
CA ASP A 277 -27.48 -0.04 -5.22
C ASP A 277 -26.37 -0.77 -6.02
N GLY A 278 -25.39 -1.38 -5.34
CA GLY A 278 -24.26 -2.05 -5.97
C GLY A 278 -23.27 -1.10 -6.64
N VAL A 279 -23.45 0.22 -6.46
CA VAL A 279 -22.60 1.27 -7.01
C VAL A 279 -21.62 1.76 -5.95
N VAL A 280 -20.34 1.71 -6.28
CA VAL A 280 -19.30 2.39 -5.52
C VAL A 280 -19.26 3.86 -5.91
N GLY A 281 -20.26 4.60 -5.44
CA GLY A 281 -20.25 6.06 -5.44
C GLY A 281 -19.36 6.63 -4.33
N GLU A 282 -19.29 7.96 -4.23
CA GLU A 282 -18.44 8.67 -3.26
C GLU A 282 -18.67 8.21 -1.81
N LEU A 283 -19.92 7.99 -1.41
CA LEU A 283 -20.26 7.57 -0.05
C LEU A 283 -19.80 6.12 0.22
N THR A 284 -20.07 5.18 -0.71
CA THR A 284 -19.60 3.80 -0.61
C THR A 284 -18.08 3.77 -0.58
N ARG A 285 -17.42 4.52 -1.47
CA ARG A 285 -15.95 4.60 -1.57
C ARG A 285 -15.32 5.19 -0.33
N SER A 286 -15.82 6.30 0.19
CA SER A 286 -15.29 6.94 1.40
C SER A 286 -15.45 6.07 2.63
N ARG A 287 -16.57 5.32 2.75
CA ARG A 287 -16.75 4.33 3.82
C ARG A 287 -15.82 3.15 3.66
N LEU A 288 -15.68 2.65 2.44
CA LEU A 288 -14.94 1.43 2.13
C LEU A 288 -13.44 1.63 2.15
N LEU A 289 -12.96 2.74 1.61
CA LEU A 289 -11.54 3.04 1.48
C LEU A 289 -11.03 3.86 2.65
N GLN A 290 -11.87 4.70 3.29
CA GLN A 290 -11.51 5.77 4.24
C GLN A 290 -10.23 6.50 3.82
N ARG A 291 -10.30 7.78 3.44
CA ARG A 291 -9.08 8.50 3.00
C ARG A 291 -7.92 8.32 4.00
N SER A 292 -6.71 8.03 3.52
CA SER A 292 -5.53 7.99 4.39
C SER A 292 -5.38 9.34 5.08
N LEU A 293 -5.20 9.35 6.40
CA LEU A 293 -4.98 10.61 7.13
C LEU A 293 -3.50 10.79 7.42
N TYR A 294 -2.94 11.93 7.06
CA TYR A 294 -1.52 12.24 7.17
C TYR A 294 -1.33 13.74 7.23
N LEU A 295 -0.12 14.17 7.63
CA LEU A 295 0.23 15.59 7.61
C LEU A 295 0.34 16.09 6.17
N SER A 296 -0.53 17.03 5.80
CA SER A 296 -0.61 17.67 4.49
C SER A 296 -0.63 19.19 4.61
N ASP A 297 -0.51 19.91 3.49
CA ASP A 297 -0.74 21.35 3.42
C ASP A 297 -1.80 21.66 2.34
N PRO A 298 -2.98 22.21 2.70
CA PRO A 298 -3.44 22.47 4.06
C PRO A 298 -3.68 21.17 4.86
N TYR A 299 -3.76 21.28 6.19
CA TYR A 299 -4.03 20.12 7.06
C TYR A 299 -5.38 19.48 6.73
N LEU A 300 -5.43 18.14 6.79
CA LEU A 300 -6.68 17.40 6.71
C LEU A 300 -7.54 17.73 7.93
N THR A 301 -8.83 17.98 7.71
CA THR A 301 -9.80 18.23 8.77
C THR A 301 -11.05 17.38 8.61
N GLY A 302 -11.75 17.05 9.70
CA GLY A 302 -13.02 16.33 9.67
C GLY A 302 -13.28 15.43 10.88
N ASP A 303 -14.48 14.83 10.90
CA ASP A 303 -14.90 13.89 11.95
C ASP A 303 -14.08 12.59 11.92
N ASP A 304 -13.56 12.20 10.76
CA ASP A 304 -12.66 11.06 10.59
C ASP A 304 -11.31 11.29 11.30
N VAL A 305 -10.76 12.50 11.20
CA VAL A 305 -9.58 12.92 11.96
C VAL A 305 -9.86 12.91 13.46
N LYS A 306 -11.02 13.45 13.87
CA LYS A 306 -11.43 13.47 15.27
C LYS A 306 -11.59 12.06 15.84
N ALA A 307 -12.18 11.14 15.09
CA ALA A 307 -12.33 9.74 15.48
C ALA A 307 -10.97 9.06 15.67
N VAL A 308 -10.00 9.33 14.80
CA VAL A 308 -8.62 8.83 14.96
C VAL A 308 -7.94 9.44 16.18
N GLN A 309 -8.09 10.74 16.42
CA GLN A 309 -7.55 11.39 17.63
C GLN A 309 -8.15 10.79 18.90
N GLN A 310 -9.46 10.51 18.92
CA GLN A 310 -10.11 9.81 20.03
C GLN A 310 -9.58 8.37 20.19
N ALA A 311 -9.38 7.64 19.09
CA ALA A 311 -8.80 6.31 19.16
C ALA A 311 -7.36 6.35 19.70
N LEU A 312 -6.54 7.33 19.31
CA LEU A 312 -5.20 7.54 19.87
C LEU A 312 -5.26 7.82 21.38
N ILE A 313 -6.22 8.64 21.84
CA ILE A 313 -6.46 8.88 23.27
C ILE A 313 -6.81 7.57 24.00
N HIS A 314 -7.66 6.72 23.42
CA HIS A 314 -7.97 5.41 24.01
C HIS A 314 -6.76 4.47 24.07
N GLN A 315 -5.79 4.63 23.18
CA GLN A 315 -4.50 3.93 23.24
C GLN A 315 -3.51 4.57 24.24
N GLY A 316 -3.95 5.56 25.03
CA GLY A 316 -3.15 6.23 26.05
C GLY A 316 -2.26 7.36 25.52
N LEU A 317 -2.50 7.85 24.30
CA LEU A 317 -1.70 8.93 23.69
C LEU A 317 -2.35 10.29 23.90
N SER A 318 -1.52 11.32 24.12
CA SER A 318 -2.00 12.69 24.31
C SER A 318 -2.08 13.43 22.98
N VAL A 319 -3.30 13.74 22.54
CA VAL A 319 -3.61 14.57 21.37
C VAL A 319 -4.96 15.26 21.58
N ALA A 320 -5.15 16.47 21.07
CA ALA A 320 -6.46 17.14 21.11
C ALA A 320 -7.38 16.52 20.03
N PRO A 321 -8.63 16.14 20.34
CA PRO A 321 -9.59 15.66 19.36
C PRO A 321 -10.29 16.85 18.66
N ASP A 322 -9.48 17.73 18.07
CA ASP A 322 -9.92 18.97 17.41
C ASP A 322 -10.40 18.76 15.96
N GLY A 323 -10.25 17.54 15.43
CA GLY A 323 -10.59 17.21 14.05
C GLY A 323 -9.60 17.77 13.03
N VAL A 324 -8.38 18.16 13.44
CA VAL A 324 -7.32 18.68 12.57
C VAL A 324 -6.08 17.77 12.60
N PHE A 325 -5.68 17.27 11.44
CA PHE A 325 -4.49 16.42 11.31
C PHE A 325 -3.25 17.31 11.15
N GLY A 326 -2.88 17.98 12.25
CA GLY A 326 -1.65 18.76 12.34
C GLY A 326 -0.45 17.96 12.85
N PRO A 327 0.70 18.63 13.07
CA PRO A 327 1.95 17.99 13.50
C PRO A 327 1.83 17.20 14.82
N ASN A 328 0.98 17.64 15.74
CA ASN A 328 0.72 16.91 17.00
C ASN A 328 0.00 15.58 16.76
N THR A 329 -0.97 15.57 15.85
CA THR A 329 -1.69 14.35 15.44
C THR A 329 -0.74 13.39 14.73
N GLU A 330 0.10 13.87 13.80
CA GLU A 330 1.12 13.06 13.14
C GLU A 330 2.09 12.43 14.17
N LYS A 331 2.59 13.22 15.13
CA LYS A 331 3.48 12.73 16.18
C LYS A 331 2.82 11.67 17.07
N ALA A 332 1.52 11.83 17.38
CA ALA A 332 0.76 10.83 18.12
C ALA A 332 0.63 9.53 17.30
N VAL A 333 0.31 9.63 16.01
CA VAL A 333 0.27 8.47 15.09
C VAL A 333 1.62 7.76 15.01
N GLN A 334 2.72 8.52 14.85
CA GLN A 334 4.06 7.95 14.82
C GLN A 334 4.43 7.25 16.14
N THR A 335 3.97 7.80 17.27
CA THR A 335 4.16 7.20 18.59
C THR A 335 3.37 5.91 18.72
N PHE A 336 2.11 5.89 18.28
CA PHE A 336 1.29 4.69 18.21
C PHE A 336 1.96 3.61 17.34
N GLN A 337 2.35 3.95 16.10
CA GLN A 337 3.01 3.04 15.17
C GLN A 337 4.28 2.42 15.78
N ARG A 338 5.07 3.24 16.48
CA ARG A 338 6.27 2.78 17.21
C ARG A 338 5.92 1.86 18.37
N GLN A 339 4.90 2.18 19.16
CA GLN A 339 4.44 1.35 20.27
C GLN A 339 3.97 -0.02 19.77
N VAL A 340 3.23 -0.09 18.66
CA VAL A 340 2.69 -1.35 18.14
C VAL A 340 3.67 -2.14 17.27
N GLY A 341 4.87 -1.60 17.03
CA GLY A 341 5.90 -2.25 16.23
C GLY A 341 5.58 -2.30 14.74
N THR A 342 4.86 -1.30 14.23
CA THR A 342 4.66 -1.11 12.79
C THR A 342 5.57 -0.02 12.25
N PHE A 343 5.63 0.10 10.93
CA PHE A 343 6.35 1.17 10.28
C PHE A 343 5.86 2.56 10.68
N VAL A 344 6.80 3.47 10.90
CA VAL A 344 6.55 4.80 11.47
C VAL A 344 6.59 5.85 10.37
N ASP A 345 5.53 5.94 9.57
CA ASP A 345 5.38 6.92 8.49
C ASP A 345 4.49 8.13 8.85
N GLY A 346 3.80 8.06 10.00
CA GLY A 346 2.81 9.06 10.41
C GLY A 346 1.52 9.03 9.59
N VAL A 347 1.31 7.98 8.78
CA VAL A 347 0.12 7.81 7.94
C VAL A 347 -0.88 6.88 8.62
N VAL A 348 -2.10 7.38 8.78
CA VAL A 348 -3.26 6.59 9.20
C VAL A 348 -3.91 6.01 7.96
N GLY A 349 -3.30 4.95 7.43
CA GLY A 349 -3.86 4.09 6.41
C GLY A 349 -4.72 2.96 6.99
N PRO A 350 -5.19 2.01 6.16
CA PRO A 350 -6.06 0.91 6.60
C PRO A 350 -5.49 0.10 7.77
N ARG A 351 -4.20 -0.25 7.72
CA ARG A 351 -3.53 -1.01 8.78
C ARG A 351 -3.48 -0.25 10.11
N THR A 352 -3.07 1.01 10.09
CA THR A 352 -3.03 1.86 11.29
C THR A 352 -4.43 2.00 11.90
N ARG A 353 -5.46 2.22 11.07
CA ARG A 353 -6.85 2.30 11.53
C ARG A 353 -7.35 1.01 12.16
N GLN A 354 -7.08 -0.12 11.53
CA GLN A 354 -7.49 -1.43 12.02
C GLN A 354 -6.87 -1.71 13.40
N LEU A 355 -5.60 -1.34 13.62
CA LEU A 355 -4.93 -1.46 14.91
C LEU A 355 -5.48 -0.49 15.96
N LEU A 356 -5.82 0.74 15.57
CA LEU A 356 -6.44 1.73 16.46
C LEU A 356 -7.84 1.29 16.92
N ALA A 357 -8.60 0.67 16.02
CA ALA A 357 -9.97 0.20 16.27
C ALA A 357 -10.04 -1.20 16.92
N ALA A 358 -8.91 -1.91 17.01
CA ALA A 358 -8.91 -3.28 17.52
C ALA A 358 -9.31 -3.33 19.00
N ARG A 359 -10.34 -4.13 19.30
CA ARG A 359 -10.77 -4.42 20.66
C ARG A 359 -9.67 -5.20 21.40
N GLN A 360 -9.28 -4.72 22.57
CA GLN A 360 -8.40 -5.49 23.45
C GLN A 360 -9.15 -6.70 24.01
N LEU A 361 -8.57 -7.89 23.83
CA LEU A 361 -9.12 -9.13 24.37
C LEU A 361 -8.35 -9.55 25.61
N TYR A 362 -9.04 -9.71 26.73
CA TYR A 362 -8.45 -10.09 28.02
C TYR A 362 -9.48 -10.86 28.85
N LEU A 363 -9.01 -11.51 29.92
CA LEU A 363 -9.89 -12.26 30.80
C LEU A 363 -10.84 -11.31 31.55
N THR A 364 -12.14 -11.57 31.43
CA THR A 364 -13.22 -10.85 32.14
C THR A 364 -14.18 -11.84 32.78
N TYR A 365 -15.08 -11.34 33.64
CA TYR A 365 -16.17 -12.12 34.22
C TYR A 365 -17.51 -11.41 33.97
N PRO A 366 -18.43 -11.96 33.14
CA PRO A 366 -18.28 -13.19 32.34
C PRO A 366 -17.19 -13.06 31.27
N ASN A 367 -16.67 -14.20 30.79
CA ASN A 367 -15.62 -14.25 29.77
C ASN A 367 -16.03 -13.50 28.51
N LEU A 368 -15.08 -12.80 27.89
CA LEU A 368 -15.29 -12.24 26.56
C LEU A 368 -15.60 -13.34 25.56
N THR A 369 -16.54 -13.05 24.65
CA THR A 369 -16.90 -13.92 23.54
C THR A 369 -17.03 -13.09 22.26
N GLY A 370 -16.88 -13.75 21.11
CA GLY A 370 -17.04 -13.11 19.81
C GLY A 370 -16.17 -13.73 18.71
N ALA A 371 -16.43 -13.30 17.47
CA ALA A 371 -15.64 -13.73 16.31
C ALA A 371 -14.18 -13.26 16.37
N ASP A 372 -13.91 -12.14 17.06
CA ASP A 372 -12.58 -11.61 17.38
C ASP A 372 -11.80 -12.56 18.31
N VAL A 373 -12.47 -13.11 19.32
CA VAL A 373 -11.90 -14.12 20.22
C VAL A 373 -11.57 -15.40 19.46
N GLU A 374 -12.49 -15.90 18.64
CA GLU A 374 -12.27 -17.10 17.83
C GLU A 374 -11.12 -16.90 16.82
N ALA A 375 -11.05 -15.73 16.17
CA ALA A 375 -9.97 -15.38 15.25
C ALA A 375 -8.61 -15.34 15.97
N ALA A 376 -8.56 -14.78 17.18
CA ALA A 376 -7.35 -14.77 18.00
C ALA A 376 -6.92 -16.18 18.43
N GLN A 377 -7.86 -17.06 18.80
CA GLN A 377 -7.58 -18.46 19.10
C GLN A 377 -6.97 -19.18 17.89
N LYS A 378 -7.57 -19.02 16.70
CA LYS A 378 -7.02 -19.58 15.44
C LYS A 378 -5.62 -19.03 15.13
N ALA A 379 -5.37 -17.75 15.39
CA ALA A 379 -4.06 -17.14 15.17
C ALA A 379 -3.00 -17.71 16.14
N LEU A 380 -3.34 -17.89 17.41
CA LEU A 380 -2.48 -18.55 18.40
C LEU A 380 -2.15 -19.99 18.00
N THR A 381 -3.14 -20.76 17.51
CA THR A 381 -2.90 -22.12 16.99
C THR A 381 -1.92 -22.11 15.81
N ARG A 382 -2.09 -21.19 14.84
CA ARG A 382 -1.15 -21.03 13.71
C ARG A 382 0.26 -20.65 14.17
N ALA A 383 0.37 -19.93 15.29
CA ALA A 383 1.65 -19.56 15.91
C ALA A 383 2.26 -20.69 16.79
N GLY A 384 1.70 -21.90 16.76
CA GLY A 384 2.20 -23.03 17.54
C GLY A 384 1.87 -22.97 19.04
N VAL A 385 0.84 -22.23 19.42
CA VAL A 385 0.32 -22.18 20.79
C VAL A 385 -0.93 -23.04 20.88
N THR A 386 -0.96 -23.97 21.85
CA THR A 386 -2.12 -24.83 22.07
C THR A 386 -3.21 -24.07 22.80
N VAL A 387 -4.37 -23.90 22.17
CA VAL A 387 -5.57 -23.25 22.72
C VAL A 387 -6.82 -23.89 22.11
N THR A 388 -7.89 -23.99 22.89
CA THR A 388 -9.19 -24.42 22.37
C THR A 388 -9.82 -23.30 21.55
N VAL A 389 -10.32 -23.60 20.36
CA VAL A 389 -11.07 -22.65 19.52
C VAL A 389 -12.57 -22.78 19.84
N ASP A 390 -13.01 -22.13 20.91
CA ASP A 390 -14.40 -22.17 21.41
C ASP A 390 -15.09 -20.78 21.40
N GLY A 391 -14.40 -19.75 20.91
CA GLY A 391 -14.89 -18.38 20.87
C GLY A 391 -15.02 -17.72 22.25
N ARG A 392 -14.39 -18.26 23.30
CA ARG A 392 -14.41 -17.73 24.67
C ARG A 392 -13.01 -17.42 25.20
N PHE A 393 -12.83 -16.22 25.73
CA PHE A 393 -11.57 -15.80 26.35
C PHE A 393 -11.56 -16.23 27.84
N GLY A 394 -11.23 -17.50 28.08
CA GLY A 394 -11.11 -18.06 29.44
C GLY A 394 -9.69 -18.03 30.01
N PRO A 395 -9.48 -18.50 31.26
CA PRO A 395 -8.17 -18.50 31.91
C PRO A 395 -7.08 -19.29 31.16
N SER A 396 -7.45 -20.38 30.48
CA SER A 396 -6.53 -21.15 29.64
C SER A 396 -6.03 -20.33 28.44
N MET A 397 -6.90 -19.50 27.86
CA MET A 397 -6.54 -18.60 26.77
C MET A 397 -5.65 -17.45 27.28
N GLU A 398 -5.95 -16.86 28.44
CA GLU A 398 -5.08 -15.85 29.05
C GLU A 398 -3.65 -16.39 29.25
N TRP A 399 -3.51 -17.62 29.76
CA TRP A 399 -2.21 -18.27 29.93
C TRP A 399 -1.52 -18.51 28.59
N ALA A 400 -2.25 -18.98 27.58
CA ALA A 400 -1.72 -19.16 26.22
C ALA A 400 -1.21 -17.84 25.62
N VAL A 401 -1.93 -16.73 25.85
CA VAL A 401 -1.51 -15.38 25.43
C VAL A 401 -0.24 -14.96 26.16
N LYS A 402 -0.15 -15.14 27.48
CA LYS A 402 1.08 -14.84 28.25
C LYS A 402 2.28 -15.64 27.73
N GLN A 403 2.09 -16.92 27.44
CA GLN A 403 3.15 -17.76 26.84
C GLN A 403 3.61 -17.21 25.48
N PHE A 404 2.67 -16.88 24.61
CA PHE A 404 2.97 -16.28 23.31
C PHE A 404 3.76 -14.97 23.47
N GLN A 405 3.26 -14.07 24.32
CA GLN A 405 3.89 -12.79 24.60
C GLN A 405 5.33 -12.95 25.09
N SER A 406 5.58 -13.85 26.05
CA SER A 406 6.94 -14.13 26.54
C SER A 406 7.87 -14.64 25.43
N ARG A 407 7.41 -15.56 24.56
CA ARG A 407 8.22 -16.08 23.44
C ARG A 407 8.58 -14.99 22.43
N HIS A 408 7.72 -13.99 22.27
CA HIS A 408 7.89 -12.90 21.31
C HIS A 408 8.41 -11.59 21.93
N GLN A 409 8.93 -11.64 23.15
CA GLN A 409 9.50 -10.49 23.88
C GLN A 409 8.52 -9.32 24.06
N LEU A 410 7.23 -9.64 24.21
CA LEU A 410 6.18 -8.70 24.60
C LEU A 410 6.00 -8.72 26.12
N LEU A 411 5.33 -7.69 26.66
CA LEU A 411 4.83 -7.73 28.02
C LEU A 411 3.84 -8.90 28.14
N ALA A 412 4.09 -9.82 29.07
CA ALA A 412 3.26 -11.01 29.29
C ALA A 412 2.07 -10.71 30.22
N ASP A 413 1.24 -9.76 29.83
CA ASP A 413 0.07 -9.30 30.60
C ASP A 413 -1.20 -10.13 30.35
N GLY A 414 -1.21 -11.01 29.34
CA GLY A 414 -2.38 -11.81 28.96
C GLY A 414 -3.42 -11.04 28.16
N VAL A 415 -3.11 -9.81 27.73
CA VAL A 415 -3.98 -8.96 26.92
C VAL A 415 -3.59 -9.07 25.44
N ILE A 416 -4.55 -9.45 24.60
CA ILE A 416 -4.41 -9.33 23.15
C ILE A 416 -4.75 -7.88 22.76
N GLY A 417 -3.77 -7.00 22.89
CA GLY A 417 -3.80 -5.64 22.36
C GLY A 417 -3.12 -5.52 20.98
N PRO A 418 -2.99 -4.29 20.45
CA PRO A 418 -2.42 -4.07 19.11
C PRO A 418 -1.03 -4.69 18.89
N GLN A 419 -0.14 -4.66 19.89
CA GLN A 419 1.19 -5.30 19.83
C GLN A 419 1.09 -6.81 19.62
N THR A 420 0.24 -7.47 20.41
CA THR A 420 0.01 -8.92 20.33
C THR A 420 -0.62 -9.29 18.98
N LEU A 421 -1.56 -8.50 18.46
CA LEU A 421 -2.20 -8.71 17.16
C LEU A 421 -1.21 -8.61 15.99
N VAL A 422 -0.30 -7.64 16.02
CA VAL A 422 0.77 -7.50 15.02
C VAL A 422 1.66 -8.75 15.02
N LYS A 423 2.08 -9.22 16.21
CA LYS A 423 2.93 -10.43 16.33
C LYS A 423 2.22 -11.71 15.91
N LEU A 424 0.91 -11.81 16.13
CA LEU A 424 0.10 -12.95 15.68
C LEU A 424 -0.15 -12.96 14.16
N GLY A 425 0.09 -11.85 13.46
CA GLY A 425 -0.36 -11.67 12.09
C GLY A 425 -1.88 -11.82 11.98
N ALA A 426 -2.61 -11.32 12.98
CA ALA A 426 -4.06 -11.46 13.13
C ALA A 426 -4.85 -10.27 12.53
N LEU A 427 -4.15 -9.25 12.02
CA LEU A 427 -4.71 -8.07 11.35
C LEU A 427 -3.90 -7.70 10.10
#